data_AF-A0A6L7ZY31-F1
#
_entry.id   AF-A0A6L7ZY31-F1
#
_cell.length_a   1.000
_cell.length_b   1.000
_cell.length_c   1.000
_cell.angle_alpha   90.00
_cell.angle_beta   90.00
_cell.angle_gamma   90.00
#
_symmetry.space_group_name_H-M   'P 1'
#
loop_
_entity.id
_entity.type
_entity.pdbx_description
1 polymer ?
#
loop_
_entity_poly.entity_id
_entity_poly.type
_entity_poly.pdbx_seq_one_letter_code
_entity_poly.pdbx_strand_id
1 'polypeptide(L)'
;MNEPRPPTAEEQLEFLQQLQRLLDEGSFVASYKFALLHAIADLCVLKGDDSGAELELLTSEIAERFIRLYWRQTAPFVAGDEKQILKQNTGRQAAVVRDVADHHNRYHGSLADLERSRSDWNALLRGVEQTIRRMPLWKLQTVGSERLEFLYQNLDAGGVVRLEPGVAYCFRAFYPMVTDIIEGAWSHFVQRHNRKLLGQIIDLRAFLFGAQRSSLAAFHPLLREVQKGRCFYCERDIKSRADVDHFIPWRLYSLDLGHNFVLAHQGCNSSKSDLLAAEEHLERWTLRNHACRDALGDSFDQLDILHDWPATRQVARWAYGQAYQAGRQVWVTKQHLRPLSDDWRRILANASRPAA
;
A
#
# COMPACT_ATOMS: atom_id res chain seq x y z
N MET A 1 34.38 5.43 -4.39
CA MET A 1 33.05 4.97 -3.94
C MET A 1 32.65 3.87 -4.90
N ASN A 2 32.35 2.67 -4.39
CA ASN A 2 31.88 1.59 -5.26
C ASN A 2 30.53 1.98 -5.85
N GLU A 3 30.30 1.67 -7.13
CA GLU A 3 28.98 1.85 -7.74
C GLU A 3 27.93 1.02 -6.95
N PRO A 4 26.70 1.55 -6.80
CA PRO A 4 25.64 0.81 -6.16
C PRO A 4 25.39 -0.49 -6.91
N ARG A 5 25.34 -1.61 -6.18
CA ARG A 5 25.02 -2.93 -6.71
C ARG A 5 23.81 -3.51 -5.99
N PRO A 6 23.00 -4.34 -6.68
CA PRO A 6 22.01 -5.15 -6.01
C PRO A 6 22.67 -6.01 -4.91
N PRO A 7 21.98 -6.22 -3.77
CA PRO A 7 22.48 -7.06 -2.70
C PRO A 7 22.59 -8.53 -3.16
N THR A 8 23.59 -9.26 -2.66
CA THR A 8 23.74 -10.70 -2.92
C THR A 8 22.61 -11.49 -2.27
N ALA A 9 22.47 -12.77 -2.61
CA ALA A 9 21.49 -13.64 -1.99
C ALA A 9 21.71 -13.76 -0.46
N GLU A 10 22.97 -13.75 -0.01
CA GLU A 10 23.34 -13.77 1.40
C GLU A 10 22.91 -12.48 2.12
N GLU A 11 23.19 -11.30 1.53
CA GLU A 11 22.78 -10.00 2.08
C GLU A 11 21.24 -9.88 2.15
N GLN A 12 20.54 -10.40 1.14
CA GLN A 12 19.07 -10.48 1.14
C GLN A 12 18.53 -11.39 2.24
N LEU A 13 19.16 -12.54 2.47
CA LEU A 13 18.78 -13.46 3.54
C LEU A 13 19.04 -12.85 4.93
N GLU A 14 20.18 -12.18 5.11
CA GLU A 14 20.52 -11.47 6.33
C GLU A 14 19.49 -10.39 6.65
N PHE A 15 19.08 -9.59 5.66
CA PHE A 15 17.99 -8.61 5.81
C PHE A 15 16.71 -9.26 6.36
N LEU A 16 16.29 -10.40 5.79
CA LEU A 16 15.07 -11.09 6.24
C LEU A 16 15.21 -11.62 7.67
N GLN A 17 16.37 -12.16 8.03
CA GLN A 17 16.67 -12.63 9.39
C GLN A 17 16.64 -11.48 10.41
N GLN A 18 17.26 -10.34 10.09
CA GLN A 18 17.26 -9.16 10.94
C GLN A 18 15.85 -8.57 11.11
N LEU A 19 15.05 -8.56 10.04
CA LEU A 19 13.66 -8.11 10.11
C LEU A 19 12.79 -9.01 11.00
N GLN A 20 12.94 -10.34 10.87
CA GLN A 20 12.27 -11.30 11.76
C GLN A 20 12.68 -11.09 13.21
N ARG A 21 13.99 -11.01 13.48
CA ARG A 21 14.54 -10.73 14.82
C ARG A 21 13.96 -9.46 15.42
N LEU A 22 13.86 -8.39 14.63
CA LEU A 22 13.29 -7.11 15.07
C LEU A 22 11.80 -7.24 15.47
N LEU A 23 11.02 -8.03 14.72
CA LEU A 23 9.60 -8.25 14.99
C LEU A 23 9.35 -9.19 16.19
N ASP A 24 10.18 -10.23 16.35
CA ASP A 24 10.01 -11.25 17.39
C ASP A 24 10.59 -10.81 18.75
N GLU A 25 11.78 -10.22 18.75
CA GLU A 25 12.51 -9.84 19.97
C GLU A 25 12.30 -8.36 20.35
N GLY A 26 11.76 -7.55 19.43
CA GLY A 26 11.49 -6.14 19.66
C GLY A 26 10.45 -5.93 20.77
N SER A 27 10.67 -4.92 21.62
CA SER A 27 9.61 -4.49 22.54
C SER A 27 8.59 -3.62 21.79
N PHE A 28 7.37 -4.13 21.66
CA PHE A 28 6.21 -3.43 21.08
C PHE A 28 5.23 -3.04 22.18
N VAL A 29 5.27 -1.77 22.61
CA VAL A 29 4.30 -1.19 23.57
C VAL A 29 3.14 -0.48 22.87
N ALA A 30 3.30 -0.19 21.58
CA ALA A 30 2.31 0.43 20.69
C ALA A 30 2.53 -0.06 19.26
N SER A 31 1.50 0.11 18.43
CA SER A 31 1.52 -0.29 17.01
C SER A 31 2.47 0.51 16.11
N TYR A 32 3.08 1.59 16.62
CA TYR A 32 3.84 2.53 15.81
C TYR A 32 5.04 1.89 15.09
N LYS A 33 5.70 0.90 15.69
CA LYS A 33 6.82 0.21 15.02
C LYS A 33 6.35 -0.59 13.80
N PHE A 34 5.17 -1.22 13.87
CA PHE A 34 4.58 -1.90 12.71
C PHE A 34 4.22 -0.90 11.62
N ALA A 35 3.58 0.22 11.99
CA ALA A 35 3.27 1.29 11.05
C ALA A 35 4.54 1.88 10.40
N LEU A 36 5.65 1.99 11.14
CA LEU A 36 6.92 2.47 10.61
C LEU A 36 7.53 1.52 9.58
N LEU A 37 7.60 0.22 9.89
CA LEU A 37 8.11 -0.76 8.94
C LEU A 37 7.24 -0.85 7.69
N HIS A 38 5.91 -0.82 7.86
CA HIS A 38 4.96 -0.85 6.75
C HIS A 38 5.11 0.39 5.86
N ALA A 39 5.16 1.59 6.46
CA ALA A 39 5.39 2.83 5.74
C ALA A 39 6.72 2.86 4.98
N ILE A 40 7.81 2.33 5.57
CA ILE A 40 9.11 2.20 4.89
C ILE A 40 8.98 1.24 3.70
N ALA A 41 8.34 0.09 3.88
CA ALA A 41 8.13 -0.88 2.79
C ALA A 41 7.34 -0.27 1.61
N ASP A 42 6.27 0.47 1.90
CA ASP A 42 5.48 1.20 0.90
C ASP A 42 6.33 2.24 0.16
N LEU A 43 7.09 3.04 0.88
CA LEU A 43 7.92 4.09 0.29
C LEU A 43 9.08 3.51 -0.52
N CYS A 44 9.63 2.36 -0.15
CA CYS A 44 10.58 1.63 -0.98
C CYS A 44 9.95 1.32 -2.34
N VAL A 45 8.73 0.78 -2.40
CA VAL A 45 8.04 0.53 -3.68
C VAL A 45 7.78 1.83 -4.46
N LEU A 46 7.34 2.89 -3.77
CA LEU A 46 6.93 4.15 -4.39
C LEU A 46 8.08 5.07 -4.82
N LYS A 47 9.27 4.93 -4.24
CA LYS A 47 10.41 5.85 -4.49
C LYS A 47 11.70 5.16 -4.87
N GLY A 48 11.87 3.89 -4.51
CA GLY A 48 13.08 3.13 -4.75
C GLY A 48 13.15 2.49 -6.14
N ASP A 49 14.32 1.91 -6.42
CA ASP A 49 14.62 1.12 -7.60
C ASP A 49 15.42 -0.15 -7.25
N ASP A 50 15.82 -0.90 -8.27
CA ASP A 50 16.52 -2.19 -8.13
C ASP A 50 18.05 -2.04 -8.17
N SER A 51 18.60 -0.82 -8.06
CA SER A 51 20.06 -0.59 -8.15
C SER A 51 20.82 -1.04 -6.91
N GLY A 52 20.15 -1.13 -5.76
CA GLY A 52 20.77 -1.36 -4.45
C GLY A 52 21.40 -0.11 -3.83
N ALA A 53 21.20 1.08 -4.42
CA ALA A 53 21.62 2.34 -3.82
C ALA A 53 20.85 2.65 -2.51
N GLU A 54 21.39 3.59 -1.74
CA GLU A 54 20.68 4.20 -0.60
C GLU A 54 19.38 4.88 -1.07
N LEU A 55 18.39 4.95 -0.17
CA LEU A 55 17.13 5.63 -0.43
C LEU A 55 16.80 6.61 0.68
N GLU A 56 16.58 7.87 0.32
CA GLU A 56 16.15 8.91 1.26
C GLU A 56 14.62 9.01 1.35
N LEU A 57 14.12 8.87 2.57
CA LEU A 57 12.71 8.97 2.92
C LEU A 57 12.49 10.17 3.83
N LEU A 58 11.57 11.06 3.48
CA LEU A 58 11.22 12.18 4.34
C LEU A 58 10.32 11.71 5.48
N THR A 59 10.50 12.23 6.68
CA THR A 59 9.64 11.91 7.83
C THR A 59 8.19 12.35 7.59
N SER A 60 7.98 13.39 6.78
CA SER A 60 6.65 13.80 6.32
C SER A 60 5.98 12.76 5.41
N GLU A 61 6.73 12.08 4.54
CA GLU A 61 6.19 11.01 3.67
C GLU A 61 5.83 9.77 4.50
N ILE A 62 6.66 9.44 5.51
CA ILE A 62 6.35 8.39 6.48
C ILE A 62 5.09 8.76 7.28
N ALA A 63 4.95 10.03 7.70
CA ALA A 63 3.79 10.51 8.42
C ALA A 63 2.49 10.40 7.60
N GLU A 64 2.55 10.70 6.30
CA GLU A 64 1.41 10.49 5.40
C GLU A 64 1.00 9.01 5.36
N ARG A 65 1.96 8.10 5.20
CA ARG A 65 1.67 6.65 5.22
C ARG A 65 1.05 6.21 6.55
N PHE A 66 1.52 6.75 7.68
CA PHE A 66 0.91 6.51 9.00
C PHE A 66 -0.56 6.92 9.02
N ILE A 67 -0.88 8.13 8.54
CA ILE A 67 -2.26 8.62 8.53
C ILE A 67 -3.13 7.70 7.71
N ARG A 68 -2.70 7.29 6.51
CA ARG A 68 -3.45 6.37 5.65
C ARG A 68 -3.68 5.00 6.31
N LEU A 69 -2.64 4.42 6.93
CA LEU A 69 -2.74 3.15 7.64
C LEU A 69 -3.71 3.23 8.82
N TYR A 70 -3.61 4.27 9.64
CA TYR A 70 -4.48 4.43 10.81
C TYR A 70 -5.89 4.89 10.45
N TRP A 71 -6.10 5.61 9.34
CA TRP A 71 -7.42 6.12 8.94
C TRP A 71 -8.45 4.99 8.96
N ARG A 72 -8.15 3.90 8.26
CA ARG A 72 -8.99 2.69 8.23
C ARG A 72 -9.17 2.07 9.61
N GLN A 73 -8.08 1.95 10.36
CA GLN A 73 -8.09 1.30 11.67
C GLN A 73 -8.83 2.10 12.75
N THR A 74 -9.12 3.38 12.49
CA THR A 74 -9.91 4.25 13.39
C THR A 74 -11.42 4.15 13.16
N ALA A 75 -11.87 3.43 12.12
CA ALA A 75 -13.28 3.09 11.99
C ALA A 75 -13.75 2.30 13.23
N PRO A 76 -14.98 2.55 13.74
CA PRO A 76 -15.50 1.77 14.86
C PRO A 76 -15.62 0.29 14.53
N PHE A 77 -15.01 -0.56 15.34
CA PHE A 77 -15.20 -2.00 15.27
C PHE A 77 -16.53 -2.37 15.92
N VAL A 78 -17.36 -3.14 15.21
CA VAL A 78 -18.68 -3.58 15.67
C VAL A 78 -18.59 -5.02 16.14
N ALA A 79 -18.89 -5.26 17.42
CA ALA A 79 -18.98 -6.60 18.00
C ALA A 79 -20.28 -6.72 18.81
N GLY A 80 -21.30 -7.37 18.24
CA GLY A 80 -22.65 -7.32 18.80
C GLY A 80 -23.17 -5.87 18.84
N ASP A 81 -23.58 -5.42 20.03
CA ASP A 81 -24.08 -4.05 20.26
C ASP A 81 -22.96 -3.04 20.60
N GLU A 82 -21.74 -3.51 20.84
CA GLU A 82 -20.60 -2.64 21.14
C GLU A 82 -19.96 -2.08 19.87
N LYS A 83 -19.73 -0.76 19.86
CA LYS A 83 -18.95 -0.07 18.83
C LYS A 83 -17.80 0.68 19.48
N GLN A 84 -16.56 0.30 19.17
CA GLN A 84 -15.39 0.98 19.72
C GLN A 84 -14.20 0.94 18.77
N ILE A 85 -13.32 1.94 18.88
CA ILE A 85 -12.02 1.93 18.19
C ILE A 85 -11.11 0.96 18.93
N LEU A 86 -10.48 0.05 18.19
CA LEU A 86 -9.58 -0.95 18.77
C LEU A 86 -8.36 -0.27 19.41
N LYS A 87 -7.96 -0.78 20.58
CA LYS A 87 -6.76 -0.31 21.28
C LYS A 87 -5.50 -0.71 20.51
N GLN A 88 -4.62 0.26 20.30
CA GLN A 88 -3.38 0.13 19.53
C GLN A 88 -2.12 0.27 20.41
N ASN A 89 -2.28 0.18 21.73
CA ASN A 89 -1.17 0.24 22.68
C ASN A 89 -1.53 -0.41 24.03
N THR A 90 -0.52 -0.58 24.89
CA THR A 90 -0.64 -1.20 26.22
C THR A 90 -1.34 -0.30 27.26
N GLY A 91 -1.41 1.01 27.03
CA GLY A 91 -1.92 2.03 27.97
C GLY A 91 -3.07 2.86 27.41
N ARG A 92 -2.98 4.20 27.55
CA ARG A 92 -3.95 5.15 26.95
C ARG A 92 -3.79 5.17 25.43
N GLN A 93 -4.88 5.17 24.66
CA GLN A 93 -4.87 5.09 23.20
C GLN A 93 -3.75 5.94 22.58
N ALA A 94 -3.03 5.33 21.62
CA ALA A 94 -1.90 5.95 20.95
C ALA A 94 -2.28 7.33 20.38
N ALA A 95 -1.44 8.35 20.62
CA ALA A 95 -1.76 9.74 20.29
C ALA A 95 -2.15 9.94 18.82
N VAL A 96 -1.38 9.37 17.87
CA VAL A 96 -1.67 9.40 16.43
C VAL A 96 -3.02 8.75 16.14
N VAL A 97 -3.35 7.63 16.77
CA VAL A 97 -4.63 6.93 16.54
C VAL A 97 -5.80 7.80 17.00
N ARG A 98 -5.68 8.46 18.15
CA ARG A 98 -6.69 9.41 18.63
C ARG A 98 -6.82 10.60 17.68
N ASP A 99 -5.71 11.24 17.34
CA ASP A 99 -5.72 12.45 16.52
C ASP A 99 -6.27 12.14 15.11
N VAL A 100 -5.93 10.97 14.54
CA VAL A 100 -6.52 10.47 13.29
C VAL A 100 -8.00 10.15 13.45
N ALA A 101 -8.43 9.52 14.55
CA ALA A 101 -9.85 9.23 14.80
C ALA A 101 -10.71 10.50 14.92
N ASP A 102 -10.17 11.55 15.54
CA ASP A 102 -10.86 12.84 15.67
C ASP A 102 -11.11 13.46 14.29
N HIS A 103 -10.11 13.41 13.39
CA HIS A 103 -10.27 13.85 12.00
C HIS A 103 -11.20 12.92 11.23
N HIS A 104 -11.08 11.60 11.38
CA HIS A 104 -11.98 10.62 10.77
C HIS A 104 -13.45 10.93 11.09
N ASN A 105 -13.76 11.25 12.35
CA ASN A 105 -15.11 11.63 12.75
C ASN A 105 -15.53 12.99 12.16
N ARG A 106 -14.64 13.99 12.20
CA ARG A 106 -14.91 15.34 11.68
C ARG A 106 -15.19 15.37 10.18
N TYR A 107 -14.55 14.48 9.43
CA TYR A 107 -14.72 14.34 7.98
C TYR A 107 -15.59 13.13 7.60
N HIS A 108 -16.39 12.60 8.54
CA HIS A 108 -17.35 11.53 8.28
C HIS A 108 -16.76 10.27 7.60
N GLY A 109 -15.48 9.97 7.87
CA GLY A 109 -14.74 8.86 7.28
C GLY A 109 -14.13 9.13 5.91
N SER A 110 -14.34 10.32 5.33
CA SER A 110 -13.74 10.74 4.07
C SER A 110 -12.30 11.22 4.26
N LEU A 111 -11.33 10.43 3.76
CA LEU A 111 -9.93 10.86 3.72
C LEU A 111 -9.69 11.89 2.62
N ALA A 112 -10.41 11.79 1.50
CA ALA A 112 -10.26 12.73 0.38
C ALA A 112 -10.77 14.14 0.75
N ASP A 113 -11.86 14.28 1.53
CA ASP A 113 -12.28 15.58 2.08
C ASP A 113 -11.23 16.17 3.04
N LEU A 114 -10.59 15.35 3.87
CA LEU A 114 -9.51 15.79 4.74
C LEU A 114 -8.32 16.32 3.91
N GLU A 115 -7.89 15.57 2.89
CA GLU A 115 -6.78 15.96 2.00
C GLU A 115 -7.08 17.27 1.23
N ARG A 116 -8.35 17.48 0.82
CA ARG A 116 -8.81 18.74 0.22
C ARG A 116 -8.70 19.92 1.20
N SER A 117 -8.92 19.67 2.49
CA SER A 117 -8.72 20.65 3.55
C SER A 117 -7.22 20.83 3.87
N ARG A 118 -6.51 21.54 3.01
CA ARG A 118 -5.05 21.74 3.09
C ARG A 118 -4.57 22.21 4.47
N SER A 119 -5.34 23.02 5.20
CA SER A 119 -4.96 23.47 6.55
C SER A 119 -4.91 22.31 7.54
N ASP A 120 -5.98 21.51 7.57
CA ASP A 120 -6.21 20.48 8.58
C ASP A 120 -5.36 19.25 8.25
N TRP A 121 -5.25 18.89 6.97
CA TRP A 121 -4.29 17.89 6.49
C TRP A 121 -2.86 18.22 6.91
N ASN A 122 -2.39 19.43 6.61
CA ASN A 122 -1.02 19.82 6.95
C ASN A 122 -0.79 19.91 8.47
N ALA A 123 -1.83 20.26 9.24
CA ALA A 123 -1.75 20.28 10.70
C ALA A 123 -1.62 18.86 11.27
N LEU A 124 -2.46 17.92 10.82
CA LEU A 124 -2.38 16.51 11.20
C LEU A 124 -1.03 15.91 10.79
N LEU A 125 -0.60 16.14 9.54
CA LEU A 125 0.67 15.64 9.00
C LEU A 125 1.86 16.05 9.87
N ARG A 126 1.94 17.35 10.22
CA ARG A 126 3.01 17.86 11.11
C ARG A 126 2.97 17.23 12.49
N GLY A 127 1.77 17.04 13.08
CA GLY A 127 1.62 16.42 14.39
C GLY A 127 2.06 14.94 14.41
N VAL A 128 1.69 14.19 13.37
CA VAL A 128 2.11 12.79 13.19
C VAL A 128 3.61 12.69 12.93
N GLU A 129 4.16 13.55 12.07
CA GLU A 129 5.60 13.63 11.80
C GLU A 129 6.41 13.90 13.08
N GLN A 130 6.01 14.90 13.87
CA GLN A 130 6.65 15.19 15.16
C GLN A 130 6.58 13.99 16.10
N THR A 131 5.45 13.28 16.12
CA THR A 131 5.33 12.05 16.91
C THR A 131 6.36 11.03 16.45
N ILE A 132 6.43 10.71 15.16
CA ILE A 132 7.36 9.73 14.56
C ILE A 132 8.82 10.04 14.90
N ARG A 133 9.21 11.32 14.75
CA ARG A 133 10.56 11.81 15.06
C ARG A 133 10.94 11.64 16.52
N ARG A 134 9.98 11.83 17.44
CA ARG A 134 10.17 11.52 18.87
C ARG A 134 10.18 10.02 19.14
N MET A 135 9.30 9.28 18.47
CA MET A 135 9.08 7.83 18.56
C MET A 135 8.19 7.37 17.38
N PRO A 136 8.49 6.27 16.68
CA PRO A 136 9.37 5.19 17.10
C PRO A 136 10.71 5.14 16.35
N LEU A 137 11.06 6.15 15.56
CA LEU A 137 12.16 6.09 14.59
C LEU A 137 13.49 5.59 15.19
N TRP A 138 13.91 6.17 16.30
CA TRP A 138 15.14 5.75 16.99
C TRP A 138 15.01 4.40 17.71
N LYS A 139 13.78 4.04 18.14
CA LYS A 139 13.51 2.84 18.95
C LYS A 139 13.20 1.61 18.11
N LEU A 140 12.92 1.79 16.81
CA LEU A 140 12.53 0.72 15.90
C LEU A 140 13.55 -0.42 15.94
N GLN A 141 14.81 -0.06 15.73
CA GLN A 141 15.97 -0.94 15.60
C GLN A 141 16.64 -1.23 16.94
N THR A 142 15.88 -1.19 18.05
CA THR A 142 16.39 -1.57 19.39
C THR A 142 15.71 -2.82 19.88
N VAL A 143 16.52 -3.86 20.14
CA VAL A 143 16.10 -5.16 20.67
C VAL A 143 16.82 -5.39 22.00
N GLY A 144 16.07 -5.45 23.10
CA GLY A 144 16.67 -5.46 24.44
C GLY A 144 17.58 -4.25 24.65
N SER A 145 18.87 -4.51 24.90
CA SER A 145 19.95 -3.52 25.01
C SER A 145 20.74 -3.30 23.71
N GLU A 146 20.49 -4.08 22.68
CA GLU A 146 21.23 -4.06 21.41
C GLU A 146 20.56 -3.12 20.39
N ARG A 147 21.39 -2.45 19.58
CA ARG A 147 20.95 -1.65 18.44
C ARG A 147 21.28 -2.40 17.14
N LEU A 148 20.25 -2.75 16.38
CA LEU A 148 20.30 -3.44 15.10
C LEU A 148 20.17 -2.43 13.96
N GLU A 149 21.13 -1.51 13.81
CA GLU A 149 21.06 -0.41 12.82
C GLU A 149 21.31 -0.92 11.38
N PHE A 150 20.48 -1.85 10.89
CA PHE A 150 20.60 -2.48 9.56
C PHE A 150 19.70 -1.86 8.49
N LEU A 151 18.63 -1.17 8.89
CA LEU A 151 17.72 -0.47 7.97
C LEU A 151 18.26 0.92 7.62
N TYR A 152 18.73 1.64 8.63
CA TYR A 152 19.24 3.00 8.55
C TYR A 152 20.04 3.33 9.81
N GLN A 153 21.07 4.16 9.68
CA GLN A 153 21.72 4.77 10.83
C GLN A 153 20.76 5.66 11.63
N ASN A 154 20.75 5.50 12.95
CA ASN A 154 19.89 6.30 13.82
C ASN A 154 20.59 7.60 14.23
N LEU A 155 20.17 8.71 13.61
CA LEU A 155 20.77 10.03 13.85
C LEU A 155 20.12 10.81 14.99
N ASP A 156 19.11 10.24 15.67
CA ASP A 156 18.31 10.82 16.77
C ASP A 156 17.57 12.15 16.46
N ALA A 157 17.93 12.83 15.36
CA ALA A 157 17.36 14.06 14.88
C ALA A 157 17.44 14.15 13.34
N GLY A 158 16.52 14.89 12.74
CA GLY A 158 16.43 15.08 11.29
C GLY A 158 15.01 14.91 10.77
N GLY A 159 14.80 15.32 9.51
CA GLY A 159 13.56 15.12 8.75
C GLY A 159 13.70 14.06 7.65
N VAL A 160 14.81 13.33 7.64
CA VAL A 160 15.18 12.37 6.59
C VAL A 160 15.67 11.08 7.26
N VAL A 161 15.18 9.95 6.76
CA VAL A 161 15.71 8.61 7.02
C VAL A 161 16.42 8.16 5.76
N ARG A 162 17.72 7.92 5.84
CA ARG A 162 18.49 7.35 4.74
C ARG A 162 18.62 5.86 4.97
N LEU A 163 17.98 5.08 4.11
CA LEU A 163 18.09 3.63 4.14
C LEU A 163 19.49 3.21 3.68
N GLU A 164 20.07 2.23 4.37
CA GLU A 164 21.36 1.64 4.00
C GLU A 164 21.32 1.04 2.59
N PRO A 165 22.46 0.91 1.90
CA PRO A 165 22.54 0.24 0.61
C PRO A 165 21.87 -1.14 0.65
N GLY A 166 21.12 -1.49 -0.41
CA GLY A 166 20.42 -2.77 -0.54
C GLY A 166 19.11 -2.89 0.25
N VAL A 167 18.84 -2.06 1.27
CA VAL A 167 17.62 -2.17 2.08
C VAL A 167 16.36 -1.91 1.24
N ALA A 168 16.35 -0.86 0.42
CA ALA A 168 15.22 -0.55 -0.45
C ALA A 168 14.98 -1.66 -1.49
N TYR A 169 16.05 -2.25 -2.02
CA TYR A 169 15.96 -3.42 -2.89
C TYR A 169 15.27 -4.58 -2.17
N CYS A 170 15.73 -4.94 -0.96
CA CYS A 170 15.18 -6.06 -0.20
C CYS A 170 13.69 -5.86 0.14
N PHE A 171 13.29 -4.67 0.58
CA PHE A 171 11.87 -4.35 0.80
C PHE A 171 11.06 -4.54 -0.49
N ARG A 172 11.55 -4.07 -1.64
CA ARG A 172 10.85 -4.21 -2.92
C ARG A 172 10.80 -5.66 -3.40
N ALA A 173 11.87 -6.42 -3.21
CA ALA A 173 11.98 -7.82 -3.61
C ALA A 173 11.01 -8.72 -2.84
N PHE A 174 10.87 -8.46 -1.54
CA PHE A 174 10.09 -9.28 -0.62
C PHE A 174 8.82 -8.60 -0.13
N TYR A 175 8.37 -7.51 -0.76
CA TYR A 175 7.28 -6.67 -0.26
C TYR A 175 6.06 -7.46 0.21
N PRO A 176 5.44 -8.37 -0.59
CA PRO A 176 4.25 -9.09 -0.12
C PRO A 176 4.51 -9.94 1.13
N MET A 177 5.68 -10.57 1.22
CA MET A 177 6.07 -11.38 2.38
C MET A 177 6.35 -10.49 3.60
N VAL A 178 7.06 -9.38 3.40
CA VAL A 178 7.38 -8.43 4.46
C VAL A 178 6.10 -7.83 5.05
N THR A 179 5.18 -7.36 4.20
CA THR A 179 3.90 -6.81 4.66
C THR A 179 3.03 -7.88 5.31
N ASP A 180 2.98 -9.11 4.79
CA ASP A 180 2.27 -10.23 5.44
C ASP A 180 2.74 -10.48 6.89
N ILE A 181 4.06 -10.50 7.11
CA ILE A 181 4.64 -10.72 8.45
C ILE A 181 4.35 -9.51 9.37
N ILE A 182 4.51 -8.27 8.86
CA ILE A 182 4.23 -7.06 9.63
C ILE A 182 2.76 -6.98 10.03
N GLU A 183 1.84 -7.18 9.08
CA GLU A 183 0.40 -7.14 9.30
C GLU A 183 -0.09 -8.28 10.20
N GLY A 184 0.52 -9.47 10.08
CA GLY A 184 0.27 -10.59 10.97
C GLY A 184 0.66 -10.28 12.42
N ALA A 185 1.88 -9.80 12.63
CA ALA A 185 2.38 -9.40 13.95
C ALA A 185 1.54 -8.27 14.56
N TRP A 186 1.18 -7.27 13.75
CA TRP A 186 0.33 -6.17 14.17
C TRP A 186 -1.09 -6.64 14.51
N SER A 187 -1.70 -7.50 13.68
CA SER A 187 -3.02 -8.09 13.97
C SER A 187 -3.00 -8.85 15.29
N HIS A 188 -1.97 -9.66 15.54
CA HIS A 188 -1.83 -10.38 16.81
C HIS A 188 -1.67 -9.43 18.00
N PHE A 189 -0.89 -8.34 17.83
CA PHE A 189 -0.75 -7.30 18.84
C PHE A 189 -2.11 -6.66 19.19
N VAL A 190 -2.90 -6.26 18.19
CA VAL A 190 -4.23 -5.67 18.39
C VAL A 190 -5.16 -6.69 19.04
N GLN A 191 -5.16 -7.94 18.59
CA GLN A 191 -5.98 -9.00 19.16
C GLN A 191 -5.71 -9.17 20.67
N ARG A 192 -4.44 -9.20 21.06
CA ARG A 192 -4.02 -9.36 22.47
C ARG A 192 -4.56 -8.25 23.37
N HIS A 193 -4.59 -7.01 22.88
CA HIS A 193 -5.04 -5.84 23.66
C HIS A 193 -6.56 -5.62 23.64
N ASN A 194 -7.28 -6.35 22.78
CA ASN A 194 -8.72 -6.21 22.59
C ASN A 194 -9.48 -7.54 22.81
N ARG A 195 -8.88 -8.52 23.54
CA ARG A 195 -9.45 -9.86 23.76
C ARG A 195 -10.89 -9.89 24.26
N LYS A 196 -11.26 -8.93 25.13
CA LYS A 196 -12.63 -8.86 25.68
C LYS A 196 -13.67 -8.57 24.60
N LEU A 197 -13.31 -7.79 23.58
CA LEU A 197 -14.20 -7.40 22.49
C LEU A 197 -14.20 -8.43 21.36
N LEU A 198 -13.04 -8.98 21.01
CA LEU A 198 -12.84 -9.72 19.76
C LEU A 198 -13.21 -11.21 19.84
N GLY A 199 -13.36 -11.80 21.05
CA GLY A 199 -13.63 -13.23 21.18
C GLY A 199 -12.53 -14.12 20.54
N GLN A 200 -12.89 -15.28 19.98
CA GLN A 200 -11.94 -16.25 19.42
C GLN A 200 -11.75 -16.20 17.89
N ILE A 201 -12.69 -15.70 17.09
CA ILE A 201 -12.55 -15.75 15.61
C ILE A 201 -13.24 -14.53 14.99
N ILE A 202 -12.45 -13.54 14.59
CA ILE A 202 -12.86 -12.49 13.65
C ILE A 202 -11.70 -12.26 12.68
N ASP A 203 -12.02 -11.99 11.41
CA ASP A 203 -11.07 -11.55 10.39
C ASP A 203 -10.55 -10.12 10.68
N LEU A 204 -9.80 -10.01 11.78
CA LEU A 204 -9.22 -8.76 12.27
C LEU A 204 -8.24 -8.17 11.25
N ARG A 205 -7.53 -9.03 10.52
CA ARG A 205 -6.58 -8.59 9.48
C ARG A 205 -7.33 -7.84 8.38
N ALA A 206 -8.43 -8.40 7.87
CA ALA A 206 -9.26 -7.72 6.88
C ALA A 206 -9.83 -6.38 7.38
N PHE A 207 -10.22 -6.32 8.66
CA PHE A 207 -10.66 -5.07 9.26
C PHE A 207 -9.53 -4.01 9.25
N LEU A 208 -8.36 -4.36 9.78
CA LEU A 208 -7.25 -3.43 9.99
C LEU A 208 -6.60 -2.95 8.69
N PHE A 209 -6.43 -3.84 7.71
CA PHE A 209 -5.61 -3.57 6.52
C PHE A 209 -6.37 -3.59 5.21
N GLY A 210 -7.53 -4.23 5.16
CA GLY A 210 -8.10 -4.58 3.86
C GLY A 210 -8.80 -5.91 3.83
N ALA A 211 -10.12 -5.93 3.83
CA ALA A 211 -10.85 -6.90 3.00
C ALA A 211 -11.02 -6.28 1.61
N GLN A 212 -10.94 -7.13 0.60
CA GLN A 212 -11.57 -6.87 -0.69
C GLN A 212 -13.01 -6.39 -0.42
N ARG A 213 -13.34 -5.16 -0.86
CA ARG A 213 -14.69 -4.55 -0.91
C ARG A 213 -15.11 -3.63 0.27
N SER A 214 -14.41 -2.51 0.45
CA SER A 214 -15.14 -1.23 0.59
C SER A 214 -15.98 -1.04 -0.69
N SER A 215 -17.17 -0.41 -0.65
CA SER A 215 -18.19 -0.58 -1.70
C SER A 215 -17.73 -0.09 -3.09
N LEU A 216 -17.04 -0.97 -3.83
CA LEU A 216 -16.58 -0.73 -5.20
C LEU A 216 -17.75 -0.49 -6.16
N ALA A 217 -18.98 -0.70 -5.70
CA ALA A 217 -20.21 -0.34 -6.39
C ALA A 217 -20.26 1.14 -6.80
N ALA A 218 -19.68 2.05 -6.01
CA ALA A 218 -19.66 3.49 -6.34
C ALA A 218 -18.88 3.80 -7.63
N PHE A 219 -17.90 2.96 -8.00
CA PHE A 219 -17.08 3.15 -9.19
C PHE A 219 -17.76 2.65 -10.47
N HIS A 220 -18.81 1.83 -10.33
CA HIS A 220 -19.42 1.15 -11.46
C HIS A 220 -19.94 2.11 -12.54
N PRO A 221 -20.67 3.21 -12.23
CA PRO A 221 -21.15 4.14 -13.26
C PRO A 221 -20.00 4.79 -14.03
N LEU A 222 -19.01 5.33 -13.32
CA LEU A 222 -17.83 5.99 -13.89
C LEU A 222 -17.03 5.04 -14.80
N LEU A 223 -16.70 3.85 -14.30
CA LEU A 223 -15.93 2.87 -15.07
C LEU A 223 -16.71 2.35 -16.28
N ARG A 224 -18.04 2.21 -16.17
CA ARG A 224 -18.89 1.80 -17.29
C ARG A 224 -18.88 2.85 -18.39
N GLU A 225 -18.91 4.13 -18.05
CA GLU A 225 -18.84 5.24 -19.00
C GLU A 225 -17.48 5.27 -19.71
N VAL A 226 -16.38 5.31 -18.94
CA VAL A 226 -15.01 5.38 -19.47
C VAL A 226 -14.68 4.16 -20.34
N GLN A 227 -15.22 2.98 -20.01
CA GLN A 227 -15.03 1.76 -20.79
C GLN A 227 -16.13 1.51 -21.83
N LYS A 228 -17.03 2.47 -22.06
CA LYS A 228 -18.10 2.40 -23.08
C LYS A 228 -18.98 1.15 -22.94
N GLY A 229 -19.27 0.75 -21.71
CA GLY A 229 -20.11 -0.41 -21.40
C GLY A 229 -19.46 -1.76 -21.68
N ARG A 230 -18.15 -1.82 -21.93
CA ARG A 230 -17.42 -3.06 -22.26
C ARG A 230 -16.56 -3.53 -21.10
N CYS A 231 -16.39 -4.85 -21.01
CA CYS A 231 -15.47 -5.49 -20.07
C CYS A 231 -14.04 -5.07 -20.41
N PHE A 232 -13.29 -4.64 -19.39
CA PHE A 232 -11.94 -4.14 -19.56
C PHE A 232 -11.00 -5.17 -20.21
N TYR A 233 -11.16 -6.45 -19.87
CA TYR A 233 -10.25 -7.51 -20.33
C TYR A 233 -10.64 -8.11 -21.68
N CYS A 234 -11.88 -8.56 -21.84
CA CYS A 234 -12.30 -9.26 -23.07
C CYS A 234 -12.90 -8.33 -24.13
N GLU A 235 -13.09 -7.05 -23.81
CA GLU A 235 -13.66 -6.01 -24.68
C GLU A 235 -15.07 -6.32 -25.23
N ARG A 236 -15.77 -7.30 -24.65
CA ARG A 236 -17.17 -7.60 -24.99
C ARG A 236 -18.11 -6.76 -24.14
N ASP A 237 -19.31 -6.52 -24.67
CA ASP A 237 -20.34 -5.75 -23.98
C ASP A 237 -20.74 -6.37 -22.63
N ILE A 238 -20.94 -5.51 -21.64
CA ILE A 238 -21.47 -5.86 -20.32
C ILE A 238 -23.01 -5.81 -20.40
N LYS A 239 -23.59 -6.96 -20.75
CA LYS A 239 -25.05 -7.16 -20.79
C LYS A 239 -25.68 -7.43 -19.42
N SER A 240 -24.90 -7.98 -18.49
CA SER A 240 -25.33 -8.37 -17.13
C SER A 240 -24.48 -7.67 -16.06
N ARG A 241 -24.52 -8.15 -14.81
CA ARG A 241 -23.71 -7.60 -13.71
C ARG A 241 -22.20 -7.73 -14.01
N ALA A 242 -21.46 -6.66 -13.79
CA ALA A 242 -20.00 -6.62 -13.84
C ALA A 242 -19.44 -6.27 -12.46
N ASP A 243 -18.21 -6.70 -12.23
CA ASP A 243 -17.49 -6.44 -10.99
C ASP A 243 -16.37 -5.44 -11.25
N VAL A 244 -16.10 -4.62 -10.25
CA VAL A 244 -14.91 -3.79 -10.24
C VAL A 244 -13.74 -4.64 -9.77
N ASP A 245 -12.69 -4.68 -10.58
CA ASP A 245 -11.45 -5.41 -10.33
C ASP A 245 -10.29 -4.43 -10.11
N HIS A 246 -9.29 -4.88 -9.35
CA HIS A 246 -8.01 -4.20 -9.25
C HIS A 246 -7.11 -4.69 -10.37
N PHE A 247 -6.71 -3.78 -11.25
CA PHE A 247 -5.85 -4.11 -12.38
C PHE A 247 -4.53 -4.72 -11.89
N ILE A 248 -3.82 -4.00 -11.01
CA ILE A 248 -2.73 -4.55 -10.20
C ILE A 248 -3.36 -5.34 -9.04
N PRO A 249 -3.11 -6.64 -8.92
CA PRO A 249 -3.71 -7.47 -7.87
C PRO A 249 -3.46 -6.92 -6.46
N TRP A 250 -4.52 -6.84 -5.65
CA TRP A 250 -4.46 -6.44 -4.24
C TRP A 250 -3.41 -7.20 -3.44
N ARG A 251 -3.26 -8.50 -3.73
CA ARG A 251 -2.27 -9.38 -3.08
C ARG A 251 -0.81 -8.94 -3.29
N LEU A 252 -0.51 -8.24 -4.39
CA LEU A 252 0.84 -7.73 -4.62
C LEU A 252 1.07 -6.41 -3.88
N TYR A 253 0.08 -5.53 -3.93
CA TYR A 253 0.10 -4.24 -3.24
C TYR A 253 -1.34 -3.81 -3.02
N SER A 254 -1.69 -3.44 -1.79
CA SER A 254 -3.03 -3.01 -1.38
C SER A 254 -3.38 -1.59 -1.90
N LEU A 255 -3.37 -1.43 -3.23
CA LEU A 255 -3.51 -0.15 -3.92
C LEU A 255 -4.99 0.17 -4.18
N ASP A 256 -5.62 0.85 -3.24
CA ASP A 256 -7.02 1.31 -3.30
C ASP A 256 -7.14 2.71 -3.94
N LEU A 257 -6.48 2.91 -5.09
CA LEU A 257 -6.52 4.17 -5.84
C LEU A 257 -7.38 4.05 -7.09
N GLY A 258 -8.15 5.10 -7.40
CA GLY A 258 -9.09 5.16 -8.53
C GLY A 258 -8.52 4.63 -9.85
N HIS A 259 -7.29 5.02 -10.18
CA HIS A 259 -6.59 4.64 -11.41
C HIS A 259 -6.34 3.12 -11.55
N ASN A 260 -6.31 2.37 -10.44
CA ASN A 260 -6.10 0.93 -10.43
C ASN A 260 -7.39 0.14 -10.73
N PHE A 261 -8.57 0.75 -10.63
CA PHE A 261 -9.82 0.05 -10.86
C PHE A 261 -10.17 -0.11 -12.34
N VAL A 262 -10.78 -1.24 -12.67
CA VAL A 262 -11.34 -1.55 -13.98
C VAL A 262 -12.69 -2.26 -13.81
N LEU A 263 -13.60 -2.11 -14.77
CA LEU A 263 -14.87 -2.84 -14.77
C LEU A 263 -14.76 -4.09 -15.65
N ALA A 264 -15.03 -5.27 -15.10
CA ALA A 264 -14.84 -6.54 -15.79
C ALA A 264 -16.03 -7.49 -15.62
N HIS A 265 -16.22 -8.40 -16.58
CA HIS A 265 -17.10 -9.56 -16.36
C HIS A 265 -16.58 -10.38 -15.19
N GLN A 266 -17.49 -10.91 -14.37
CA GLN A 266 -17.16 -11.78 -13.24
C GLN A 266 -16.23 -12.93 -13.64
N GLY A 267 -16.48 -13.58 -14.79
CA GLY A 267 -15.64 -14.68 -15.27
C GLY A 267 -14.23 -14.28 -15.71
N CYS A 268 -14.04 -13.04 -16.19
CA CYS A 268 -12.71 -12.50 -16.49
C CYS A 268 -11.98 -12.17 -15.19
N ASN A 269 -12.63 -11.44 -14.29
CA ASN A 269 -12.10 -11.09 -12.97
C ASN A 269 -11.67 -12.35 -12.19
N SER A 270 -12.57 -13.32 -12.04
CA SER A 270 -12.27 -14.56 -11.32
C SER A 270 -11.16 -15.39 -11.95
N SER A 271 -11.02 -15.34 -13.29
CA SER A 271 -9.94 -16.05 -13.98
C SER A 271 -8.59 -15.36 -13.89
N LYS A 272 -8.58 -14.02 -13.82
CA LYS A 272 -7.36 -13.25 -13.57
C LYS A 272 -6.90 -13.45 -12.13
N SER A 273 -7.82 -13.36 -11.17
CA SER A 273 -7.52 -13.56 -9.74
C SER A 273 -6.32 -12.69 -9.31
N ASP A 274 -5.36 -13.29 -8.61
CA ASP A 274 -4.14 -12.65 -8.13
C ASP A 274 -3.03 -12.48 -9.19
N LEU A 275 -3.31 -12.80 -10.46
CA LEU A 275 -2.30 -12.71 -11.54
C LEU A 275 -2.22 -11.30 -12.12
N LEU A 276 -1.01 -10.90 -12.50
CA LEU A 276 -0.81 -9.73 -13.36
C LEU A 276 -1.40 -10.01 -14.74
N ALA A 277 -2.05 -9.00 -15.33
CA ALA A 277 -2.57 -9.10 -16.68
C ALA A 277 -1.43 -8.96 -17.71
N ALA A 278 -1.56 -9.59 -18.87
CA ALA A 278 -0.60 -9.51 -19.95
C ALA A 278 -0.47 -8.09 -20.53
N GLU A 279 0.56 -7.90 -21.32
CA GLU A 279 1.04 -6.63 -21.86
C GLU A 279 -0.05 -5.89 -22.67
N GLU A 280 -0.90 -6.60 -23.39
CA GLU A 280 -2.05 -6.01 -24.10
C GLU A 280 -3.05 -5.34 -23.15
N HIS A 281 -3.29 -5.94 -21.98
CA HIS A 281 -4.18 -5.36 -20.97
C HIS A 281 -3.50 -4.21 -20.23
N LEU A 282 -2.18 -4.32 -20.00
CA LEU A 282 -1.36 -3.25 -19.43
C LEU A 282 -1.34 -2.01 -20.34
N GLU A 283 -1.18 -2.21 -21.64
CA GLU A 283 -1.20 -1.13 -22.64
C GLU A 283 -2.57 -0.45 -22.66
N ARG A 284 -3.66 -1.22 -22.71
CA ARG A 284 -5.02 -0.69 -22.62
C ARG A 284 -5.24 0.10 -21.33
N TRP A 285 -4.77 -0.41 -20.19
CA TRP A 285 -4.95 0.22 -18.87
C TRP A 285 -4.22 1.56 -18.80
N THR A 286 -2.99 1.56 -19.30
CA THR A 286 -2.11 2.72 -19.36
C THR A 286 -2.67 3.79 -20.29
N LEU A 287 -3.07 3.41 -21.51
CA LEU A 287 -3.65 4.32 -22.50
C LEU A 287 -4.94 4.96 -21.99
N ARG A 288 -5.83 4.17 -21.38
CA ARG A 288 -7.07 4.69 -20.78
C ARG A 288 -6.77 5.71 -19.68
N ASN A 289 -5.91 5.37 -18.70
CA ASN A 289 -5.58 6.28 -17.60
C ASN A 289 -4.92 7.57 -18.10
N HIS A 290 -4.13 7.48 -19.17
CA HIS A 290 -3.52 8.65 -19.78
C HIS A 290 -4.55 9.51 -20.55
N ALA A 291 -5.30 8.91 -21.47
CA ALA A 291 -6.25 9.61 -22.34
C ALA A 291 -7.44 10.21 -21.57
N CYS A 292 -7.84 9.59 -20.46
CA CYS A 292 -8.94 10.05 -19.62
C CYS A 292 -8.47 10.70 -18.32
N ARG A 293 -7.20 11.13 -18.22
CA ARG A 293 -6.61 11.64 -16.96
C ARG A 293 -7.49 12.69 -16.28
N ASP A 294 -7.85 13.75 -17.00
CA ASP A 294 -8.56 14.89 -16.41
C ASP A 294 -9.99 14.50 -16.04
N ALA A 295 -10.71 13.83 -16.95
CA ALA A 295 -12.07 13.35 -16.71
C ALA A 295 -12.16 12.35 -15.54
N LEU A 296 -11.18 11.45 -15.43
CA LEU A 296 -11.09 10.51 -14.31
C LEU A 296 -10.77 11.27 -13.01
N GLY A 297 -9.80 12.20 -13.03
CA GLY A 297 -9.44 13.02 -11.87
C GLY A 297 -10.63 13.80 -11.33
N ASP A 298 -11.34 14.54 -12.18
CA ASP A 298 -12.53 15.30 -11.80
C ASP A 298 -13.63 14.40 -11.22
N SER A 299 -13.85 13.23 -11.84
CA SER A 299 -14.85 12.28 -11.37
C SER A 299 -14.45 11.64 -10.04
N PHE A 300 -13.17 11.34 -9.85
CA PHE A 300 -12.67 10.81 -8.59
C PHE A 300 -12.81 11.83 -7.47
N ASP A 301 -12.49 13.10 -7.73
CA ASP A 301 -12.68 14.18 -6.75
C ASP A 301 -14.16 14.34 -6.35
N GLN A 302 -15.07 14.34 -7.33
CA GLN A 302 -16.52 14.45 -7.09
C GLN A 302 -17.09 13.26 -6.30
N LEU A 303 -16.56 12.06 -6.52
CA LEU A 303 -17.00 10.82 -5.86
C LEU A 303 -16.22 10.51 -4.59
N ASP A 304 -15.33 11.42 -4.15
CA ASP A 304 -14.52 11.25 -2.95
C ASP A 304 -13.59 10.02 -3.00
N ILE A 305 -13.09 9.72 -4.18
CA ILE A 305 -12.19 8.60 -4.47
C ILE A 305 -10.76 9.09 -4.40
N LEU A 306 -9.91 8.43 -3.60
CA LEU A 306 -8.48 8.69 -3.61
C LEU A 306 -7.86 8.29 -4.95
N HIS A 307 -7.04 9.16 -5.52
CA HIS A 307 -6.40 8.91 -6.80
C HIS A 307 -5.02 9.56 -6.87
N ASP A 308 -4.03 8.79 -7.33
CA ASP A 308 -2.68 9.27 -7.61
C ASP A 308 -2.11 8.44 -8.76
N TRP A 309 -2.12 9.03 -9.97
CA TRP A 309 -1.62 8.34 -11.16
C TRP A 309 -0.11 8.07 -11.11
N PRO A 310 0.75 9.05 -10.77
CA PRO A 310 2.18 8.79 -10.56
C PRO A 310 2.47 7.59 -9.64
N ALA A 311 1.84 7.54 -8.45
CA ALA A 311 2.02 6.43 -7.51
C ALA A 311 1.50 5.10 -8.09
N THR A 312 0.30 5.11 -8.67
CA THR A 312 -0.30 3.91 -9.28
C THR A 312 0.58 3.32 -10.39
N ARG A 313 1.15 4.19 -11.23
CA ARG A 313 2.09 3.80 -12.29
C ARG A 313 3.40 3.26 -11.71
N GLN A 314 3.91 3.85 -10.63
CA GLN A 314 5.13 3.37 -9.98
C GLN A 314 4.94 1.97 -9.39
N VAL A 315 3.80 1.70 -8.74
CA VAL A 315 3.44 0.35 -8.27
C VAL A 315 3.33 -0.63 -9.44
N ALA A 316 2.74 -0.22 -10.57
CA ALA A 316 2.72 -1.06 -11.78
C ALA A 316 4.14 -1.38 -12.27
N ARG A 317 5.03 -0.39 -12.36
CA ARG A 317 6.42 -0.59 -12.78
C ARG A 317 7.16 -1.55 -11.87
N TRP A 318 6.98 -1.42 -10.56
CA TRP A 318 7.53 -2.35 -9.59
C TRP A 318 6.96 -3.76 -9.78
N ALA A 319 5.64 -3.94 -9.81
CA ALA A 319 5.01 -5.25 -9.88
C ALA A 319 5.41 -6.03 -11.16
N TYR A 320 5.39 -5.37 -12.31
CA TYR A 320 5.82 -5.98 -13.58
C TYR A 320 7.35 -6.19 -13.62
N GLY A 321 8.14 -5.30 -13.03
CA GLY A 321 9.58 -5.48 -12.87
C GLY A 321 9.93 -6.73 -12.06
N GLN A 322 9.30 -6.92 -10.90
CA GLN A 322 9.47 -8.10 -10.07
C GLN A 322 9.04 -9.37 -10.80
N ALA A 323 7.89 -9.33 -11.49
CA ALA A 323 7.40 -10.47 -12.24
C ALA A 323 8.35 -10.87 -13.38
N TYR A 324 8.91 -9.90 -14.10
CA TYR A 324 9.87 -10.13 -15.17
C TYR A 324 11.17 -10.73 -14.65
N GLN A 325 11.76 -10.15 -13.59
CA GLN A 325 12.98 -10.67 -12.97
C GLN A 325 12.82 -12.11 -12.45
N ALA A 326 11.64 -12.43 -11.89
CA ALA A 326 11.33 -13.75 -11.39
C ALA A 326 10.84 -14.73 -12.48
N GLY A 327 10.82 -14.33 -13.77
CA GLY A 327 10.36 -15.19 -14.88
C GLY A 327 8.90 -15.63 -14.75
N ARG A 328 8.03 -14.81 -14.15
CA ARG A 328 6.63 -15.16 -13.88
C ARG A 328 5.79 -15.16 -15.15
N GLN A 329 4.72 -15.94 -15.12
CA GLN A 329 3.69 -15.91 -16.13
C GLN A 329 2.63 -14.84 -15.81
N VAL A 330 2.07 -14.25 -16.87
CA VAL A 330 0.99 -13.26 -16.83
C VAL A 330 -0.28 -13.83 -17.44
N TRP A 331 -1.42 -13.32 -16.98
CA TRP A 331 -2.75 -13.73 -17.42
C TRP A 331 -3.14 -13.02 -18.72
N VAL A 332 -3.42 -13.81 -19.76
CA VAL A 332 -3.91 -13.30 -21.04
C VAL A 332 -5.43 -13.40 -21.11
N THR A 333 -5.96 -14.61 -20.93
CA THR A 333 -7.40 -14.89 -20.89
C THR A 333 -7.66 -16.16 -20.06
N LYS A 334 -8.92 -16.60 -19.98
CA LYS A 334 -9.30 -17.83 -19.29
C LYS A 334 -8.48 -19.01 -19.83
N GLN A 335 -7.76 -19.68 -18.92
CA GLN A 335 -6.88 -20.84 -19.18
C GLN A 335 -5.65 -20.54 -20.06
N HIS A 336 -5.33 -19.27 -20.31
CA HIS A 336 -4.14 -18.90 -21.08
C HIS A 336 -3.23 -17.97 -20.27
N LEU A 337 -2.06 -18.50 -19.91
CA LEU A 337 -0.95 -17.78 -19.31
C LEU A 337 0.24 -17.81 -20.27
N ARG A 338 1.08 -16.78 -20.20
CA ARG A 338 2.35 -16.76 -20.95
C ARG A 338 3.46 -16.09 -20.13
N PRO A 339 4.74 -16.34 -20.44
CA PRO A 339 5.84 -15.56 -19.87
C PRO A 339 5.68 -14.07 -20.19
N LEU A 340 6.03 -13.21 -19.23
CA LEU A 340 6.10 -11.76 -19.42
C LEU A 340 7.31 -11.40 -20.30
N SER A 341 7.08 -10.69 -21.41
CA SER A 341 8.14 -10.11 -22.25
C SER A 341 8.70 -8.83 -21.63
N ASP A 342 9.70 -8.21 -22.23
CA ASP A 342 10.25 -6.92 -21.80
C ASP A 342 9.41 -5.70 -22.26
N ASP A 343 8.34 -5.92 -23.04
CA ASP A 343 7.47 -4.87 -23.59
C ASP A 343 6.82 -4.00 -22.51
N TRP A 344 6.60 -4.54 -21.30
CA TRP A 344 6.03 -3.78 -20.17
C TRP A 344 6.83 -2.50 -19.88
N ARG A 345 8.15 -2.52 -20.11
CA ARG A 345 9.04 -1.35 -19.90
C ARG A 345 8.65 -0.21 -20.83
N ARG A 346 8.46 -0.53 -22.11
CA ARG A 346 8.03 0.42 -23.15
C ARG A 346 6.64 0.95 -22.85
N ILE A 347 5.69 0.06 -22.53
CA ILE A 347 4.30 0.42 -22.24
C ILE A 347 4.23 1.44 -21.09
N LEU A 348 4.89 1.15 -19.97
CA LEU A 348 4.88 2.03 -18.80
C LEU A 348 5.79 3.27 -18.95
N ALA A 349 6.73 3.29 -19.91
CA ALA A 349 7.52 4.47 -20.24
C ALA A 349 6.73 5.47 -21.11
N ASN A 350 5.97 4.98 -22.10
CA ASN A 350 5.23 5.82 -23.04
C ASN A 350 4.04 6.56 -22.41
N ALA A 351 3.53 6.07 -21.29
CA ALA A 351 2.52 6.72 -20.45
C ALA A 351 2.89 8.11 -19.91
N SER A 352 4.16 8.50 -20.03
CA SER A 352 4.71 9.76 -19.53
C SER A 352 4.73 10.88 -20.58
N ARG A 353 4.44 10.60 -21.85
CA ARG A 353 4.46 11.59 -22.92
C ARG A 353 3.09 12.27 -22.99
N PRO A 354 3.00 13.62 -22.91
CA PRO A 354 1.72 14.31 -23.11
C PRO A 354 1.11 13.90 -24.45
N ALA A 355 -0.23 13.80 -24.48
CA ALA A 355 -0.93 13.54 -25.73
C ALA A 355 -0.57 14.66 -26.71
N ALA A 356 -0.07 14.28 -27.88
CA ALA A 356 0.28 15.21 -28.95
C ALA A 356 -0.96 15.83 -29.58
#